data_AF-A0A7X5LNY7-F1
#
_entry.id   AF-A0A7X5LNY7-F1
#
_cell.length_a   1.000
_cell.length_b   1.000
_cell.length_c   1.000
_cell.angle_alpha   90.00
_cell.angle_beta   90.00
_cell.angle_gamma   90.00
#
_symmetry.space_group_name_H-M   'P 1'
#
loop_
_entity.id
_entity.type
_entity.pdbx_description
1 polymer ?
#
loop_
_entity_poly.entity_id
_entity_poly.type
_entity_poly.pdbx_seq_one_letter_code
_entity_poly.pdbx_strand_id
1 'polypeptide(L)'
;MISTVNNGAMPPPPPPRNDGAALTDEQKSTVTEILSSYDAENLTESDAQAITEQLKNAGIAPSKSLETAMTEAGFDSKSLAELAGKDRPAPPSSSANLPDTATFSITV
;
A
#
# COMPACT_ATOMS: atom_id res chain seq x y z
N MET A 1 33.80 27.48 34.32
CA MET A 1 33.30 26.16 34.71
C MET A 1 32.28 25.73 33.68
N ILE A 2 32.58 24.67 32.93
CA ILE A 2 31.61 23.99 32.07
C ILE A 2 30.76 23.08 32.95
N SER A 3 29.44 23.17 32.84
CA SER A 3 28.55 22.19 33.47
C SER A 3 27.41 21.88 32.50
N THR A 4 27.79 21.05 31.54
CA THR A 4 26.98 20.03 30.88
C THR A 4 25.99 19.37 31.85
N VAL A 5 24.68 19.47 31.58
CA VAL A 5 23.78 18.31 31.66
C VAL A 5 22.54 18.57 30.81
N ASN A 6 22.41 17.72 29.80
CA ASN A 6 21.33 17.64 28.85
C ASN A 6 20.32 16.66 29.45
N ASN A 7 19.16 17.17 29.90
CA ASN A 7 18.12 16.32 30.49
C ASN A 7 17.39 15.59 29.35
N GLY A 8 17.77 14.34 29.11
CA GLY A 8 17.18 13.47 28.12
C GLY A 8 15.70 13.22 28.40
N ALA A 9 14.84 14.04 27.81
CA ALA A 9 13.48 13.64 27.51
C ALA A 9 13.57 12.56 26.43
N MET A 10 13.51 11.29 26.85
CA MET A 10 13.32 10.18 25.92
C MET A 10 12.04 10.45 25.13
N PRO A 11 12.10 10.58 23.79
CA PRO A 11 10.90 10.60 23.00
C PRO A 11 10.12 9.30 23.27
N PRO A 12 8.78 9.33 23.34
CA PRO A 12 7.99 8.12 23.48
C PRO A 12 8.45 7.09 22.44
N PRO A 13 8.55 5.80 22.80
CA PRO A 13 8.90 4.78 21.83
C PRO A 13 7.94 4.88 20.65
N PRO A 14 8.45 4.88 19.39
CA PRO A 14 7.57 4.80 18.24
C PRO A 14 6.68 3.56 18.39
N PRO A 15 5.38 3.65 18.06
CA PRO A 15 4.52 2.48 18.06
C PRO A 15 5.14 1.39 17.18
N PRO A 16 4.96 0.10 17.53
CA PRO A 16 5.47 -0.99 16.73
C PRO A 16 4.97 -0.82 15.30
N ARG A 17 5.91 -0.53 14.40
CA ARG A 17 5.64 -0.44 12.99
C ARG A 17 5.40 -1.88 12.55
N ASN A 18 4.13 -2.20 12.32
CA ASN A 18 3.67 -3.52 11.92
C ASN A 18 4.07 -3.75 10.45
N ASP A 19 5.39 -3.72 10.17
CA ASP A 19 6.00 -3.98 8.87
C ASP A 19 5.93 -5.49 8.62
N GLY A 20 4.77 -5.98 8.15
CA GLY A 20 4.67 -7.29 7.50
C GLY A 20 4.13 -8.46 8.32
N ALA A 21 3.59 -8.24 9.52
CA ALA A 21 2.84 -9.27 10.24
C ALA A 21 1.39 -9.28 9.76
N ALA A 22 0.83 -10.49 9.57
CA ALA A 22 -0.56 -10.71 9.19
C ALA A 22 -1.54 -9.77 9.93
N LEU A 23 -2.61 -9.37 9.25
CA LEU A 23 -3.66 -8.53 9.84
C LEU A 23 -4.09 -9.12 11.19
N THR A 24 -4.05 -8.31 12.24
CA THR A 24 -4.62 -8.66 13.54
C THR A 24 -6.13 -8.86 13.42
N ASP A 25 -6.75 -9.58 14.35
CA ASP A 25 -8.20 -9.82 14.32
C ASP A 25 -9.00 -8.52 14.33
N GLU A 26 -8.53 -7.51 15.07
CA GLU A 26 -9.12 -6.16 15.10
C GLU A 26 -9.02 -5.47 13.73
N GLN A 27 -7.86 -5.57 13.08
CA GLN A 27 -7.67 -5.06 11.72
C GLN A 27 -8.57 -5.78 10.72
N LYS A 28 -8.69 -7.11 10.79
CA LYS A 28 -9.59 -7.88 9.91
C LYS A 28 -11.05 -7.46 10.09
N SER A 29 -11.51 -7.32 11.34
CA SER A 29 -12.87 -6.84 11.62
C SER A 29 -13.10 -5.46 11.02
N THR A 30 -12.10 -4.57 11.13
CA THR A 30 -12.15 -3.23 10.53
C THR A 30 -12.19 -3.29 9.00
N VAL A 31 -11.38 -4.15 8.36
CA VAL A 31 -11.43 -4.38 6.90
C VAL A 31 -12.84 -4.81 6.49
N THR A 32 -13.41 -5.80 7.17
CA THR A 32 -14.75 -6.32 6.85
C THR A 32 -15.82 -5.25 7.03
N GLU A 33 -15.79 -4.46 8.10
CA GLU A 33 -16.72 -3.34 8.34
C GLU A 33 -16.65 -2.29 7.23
N ILE A 34 -15.43 -1.87 6.86
CA ILE A 34 -15.21 -0.91 5.78
C ILE A 34 -15.79 -1.48 4.48
N LEU A 35 -15.33 -2.66 4.06
CA LEU A 35 -15.72 -3.28 2.80
C LEU A 35 -17.23 -3.58 2.74
N SER A 36 -17.86 -3.94 3.86
CA SER A 36 -19.30 -4.19 3.91
C SER A 36 -20.16 -2.93 3.71
N SER A 37 -19.57 -1.74 3.84
CA SER A 37 -20.23 -0.47 3.52
C SER A 37 -20.15 -0.10 2.04
N TYR A 38 -19.34 -0.82 1.25
CA TYR A 38 -19.13 -0.57 -0.18
C TYR A 38 -19.63 -1.75 -1.01
N ASP A 39 -19.89 -1.48 -2.29
CA ASP A 39 -20.40 -2.47 -3.23
C ASP A 39 -19.27 -2.94 -4.15
N ALA A 40 -18.86 -4.21 -4.03
CA ALA A 40 -17.74 -4.76 -4.80
C ALA A 40 -17.98 -4.74 -6.31
N GLU A 41 -19.24 -4.83 -6.74
CA GLU A 41 -19.62 -4.81 -8.16
C GLU A 41 -19.71 -3.38 -8.72
N ASN A 42 -19.92 -2.37 -7.85
CA ASN A 42 -20.09 -0.96 -8.23
C ASN A 42 -19.07 -0.04 -7.55
N LEU A 43 -17.82 -0.47 -7.47
CA LEU A 43 -16.73 0.36 -6.94
C LEU A 43 -16.38 1.51 -7.89
N THR A 44 -16.42 2.74 -7.38
CA THR A 44 -15.90 3.93 -8.08
C THR A 44 -14.48 4.28 -7.65
N GLU A 45 -13.86 5.21 -8.37
CA GLU A 45 -12.54 5.76 -8.02
C GLU A 45 -12.55 6.43 -6.64
N SER A 46 -13.62 7.15 -6.32
CA SER A 46 -13.79 7.78 -5.01
C SER A 46 -13.94 6.76 -3.90
N ASP A 47 -14.68 5.66 -4.14
CA ASP A 47 -14.84 4.58 -3.15
C ASP A 47 -13.52 3.88 -2.90
N ALA A 48 -12.77 3.57 -3.96
CA ALA A 48 -11.46 2.94 -3.86
C ALA A 48 -10.46 3.80 -3.06
N GLN A 49 -10.45 5.12 -3.30
CA GLN A 49 -9.64 6.05 -2.52
C GLN A 49 -10.07 6.08 -1.05
N ALA A 50 -11.38 6.21 -0.78
CA ALA A 50 -11.92 6.21 0.57
C ALA A 50 -11.58 4.93 1.34
N ILE A 51 -11.77 3.76 0.72
CA ILE A 51 -11.41 2.46 1.31
C ILE A 51 -9.91 2.42 1.63
N THR A 52 -9.06 2.81 0.69
CA THR A 52 -7.60 2.81 0.88
C THR A 52 -7.17 3.76 1.99
N GLU A 53 -7.81 4.94 2.11
CA GLU A 53 -7.55 5.90 3.17
C GLU A 53 -8.03 5.41 4.53
N GLN A 54 -9.22 4.80 4.60
CA GLN A 54 -9.75 4.23 5.84
C GLN A 54 -8.89 3.07 6.34
N LEU A 55 -8.47 2.18 5.44
CA LEU A 55 -7.52 1.10 5.75
C LEU A 55 -6.20 1.68 6.30
N LYS A 56 -5.62 2.66 5.61
CA LYS A 56 -4.38 3.32 6.06
C LYS A 56 -4.55 4.01 7.42
N ASN A 57 -5.69 4.65 7.66
CA ASN A 57 -6.01 5.32 8.92
C ASN A 57 -6.19 4.33 10.08
N ALA A 58 -6.74 3.14 9.80
CA ALA A 58 -6.82 2.02 10.73
C ALA A 58 -5.47 1.30 10.95
N GLY A 59 -4.37 1.82 10.39
CA GLY A 59 -3.05 1.20 10.47
C GLY A 59 -2.92 -0.09 9.65
N ILE A 60 -3.85 -0.33 8.73
CA ILE A 60 -3.87 -1.49 7.85
C ILE A 60 -2.99 -1.18 6.64
N ALA A 61 -1.79 -1.76 6.62
CA ALA A 61 -0.89 -1.63 5.51
C ALA A 61 -1.31 -2.55 4.34
N PRO A 62 -1.11 -2.10 3.07
CA PRO A 62 -1.30 -2.96 1.91
C PRO A 62 -0.36 -4.17 2.02
N SER A 63 -0.95 -5.36 2.14
CA SER A 63 -0.25 -6.61 2.42
C SER A 63 -0.97 -7.78 1.77
N LYS A 64 -0.28 -8.91 1.58
CA LYS A 64 -0.86 -10.15 1.04
C LYS A 64 -2.10 -10.60 1.80
N SER A 65 -2.10 -10.45 3.12
CA SER A 65 -3.26 -10.79 3.97
C SER A 65 -4.47 -9.88 3.73
N LEU A 66 -4.24 -8.60 3.46
CA LEU A 66 -5.28 -7.65 3.06
C LEU A 66 -5.85 -8.07 1.69
N GLU A 67 -4.98 -8.39 0.73
CA GLU A 67 -5.38 -8.85 -0.60
C GLU A 67 -6.31 -10.06 -0.53
N THR A 68 -5.93 -11.08 0.27
CA THR A 68 -6.78 -12.26 0.48
C THR A 68 -8.12 -11.91 1.14
N ALA A 69 -8.12 -11.09 2.18
CA ALA A 69 -9.36 -10.69 2.88
C ALA A 69 -10.32 -9.92 1.96
N MET A 70 -9.79 -9.04 1.09
CA MET A 70 -10.58 -8.36 0.08
C MET A 70 -11.15 -9.33 -0.94
N THR A 71 -10.32 -10.24 -1.49
CA THR A 71 -10.78 -11.23 -2.47
C THR A 71 -11.82 -12.18 -1.87
N GLU A 72 -11.70 -12.57 -0.60
CA GLU A 72 -12.71 -13.35 0.12
C GLU A 72 -14.03 -12.58 0.29
N ALA A 73 -13.96 -11.25 0.44
CA ALA A 73 -15.13 -10.37 0.46
C ALA A 73 -15.69 -10.05 -0.95
N GLY A 74 -15.09 -10.58 -2.02
CA GLY A 74 -15.47 -10.30 -3.40
C GLY A 74 -14.85 -9.03 -4.00
N PHE A 75 -13.94 -8.38 -3.27
CA PHE A 75 -13.23 -7.18 -3.70
C PHE A 75 -11.90 -7.52 -4.39
N ASP A 76 -11.74 -7.08 -5.63
CA ASP A 76 -10.48 -7.18 -6.35
C ASP A 76 -9.50 -6.10 -5.87
N SER A 77 -8.54 -6.48 -5.03
CA SER A 77 -7.51 -5.56 -4.52
C SER A 77 -6.71 -4.89 -5.63
N LYS A 78 -6.55 -5.58 -6.76
CA LYS A 78 -5.86 -5.05 -7.94
C LYS A 78 -6.65 -3.91 -8.55
N SER A 79 -7.92 -4.13 -8.86
CA SER A 79 -8.84 -3.12 -9.40
C SER A 79 -9.00 -1.94 -8.45
N LEU A 80 -9.11 -2.20 -7.14
CA LEU A 80 -9.20 -1.15 -6.13
C LEU A 80 -7.89 -0.33 -6.04
N ALA A 81 -6.72 -0.99 -6.07
CA ALA A 81 -5.45 -0.29 -6.09
C ALA A 81 -5.23 0.52 -7.38
N GLU A 82 -5.72 0.05 -8.53
CA GLU A 82 -5.70 0.82 -9.77
C GLU A 82 -6.63 2.03 -9.68
N LEU A 83 -7.88 1.85 -9.22
CA LEU A 83 -8.84 2.93 -9.00
C LEU A 83 -8.32 3.99 -8.01
N ALA A 84 -7.75 3.56 -6.88
CA ALA A 84 -7.13 4.44 -5.89
C ALA A 84 -5.80 5.04 -6.36
N GLY A 85 -5.11 4.36 -7.28
CA GLY A 85 -3.77 4.68 -7.78
C GLY A 85 -3.73 5.51 -9.05
N LYS A 86 -4.86 5.79 -9.71
CA LYS A 86 -4.92 6.66 -10.90
C LYS A 86 -4.44 8.09 -10.67
N ASP A 87 -4.29 8.52 -9.41
CA ASP A 87 -3.66 9.80 -9.05
C ASP A 87 -2.14 9.68 -8.77
N ARG A 88 -1.61 8.46 -8.65
CA ARG A 88 -0.15 8.25 -8.57
C ARG A 88 0.37 7.98 -9.98
N PRO A 89 1.40 8.70 -10.44
CA PRO A 89 2.08 8.33 -11.67
C PRO A 89 2.54 6.89 -11.50
N ALA A 90 2.05 6.01 -12.38
CA ALA A 90 2.52 4.63 -12.43
C ALA A 90 4.06 4.66 -12.45
N PRO A 91 4.78 3.92 -11.59
CA PRO A 91 6.16 3.60 -11.93
C PRO A 91 6.11 2.90 -13.30
N PRO A 92 6.90 3.34 -14.28
CA PRO A 92 6.82 2.81 -15.64
C PRO A 92 7.19 1.32 -15.62
N SER A 93 6.18 0.46 -15.56
CA SER A 93 6.32 -0.96 -15.90
C SER A 93 5.86 -1.12 -17.35
N SER A 94 6.74 -0.78 -18.28
CA SER A 94 6.75 -1.42 -19.59
C SER A 94 8.07 -1.21 -20.32
N SER A 95 8.53 -2.32 -20.90
CA SER A 95 9.70 -2.49 -21.76
C SER A 95 10.99 -2.74 -20.97
N ALA A 96 11.38 -3.97 -20.65
CA ALA A 96 11.75 -4.98 -21.66
C ALA A 96 12.40 -4.33 -22.88
N ASN A 97 13.47 -3.55 -22.66
CA ASN A 97 14.39 -3.15 -23.72
C ASN A 97 15.79 -3.51 -23.26
N LEU A 98 16.13 -4.79 -23.39
CA LEU A 98 17.52 -5.17 -23.61
C LEU A 98 17.90 -4.46 -24.91
N PRO A 99 18.91 -3.57 -24.96
CA PRO A 99 19.41 -3.13 -26.24
C PRO A 99 19.90 -4.39 -26.96
N ASP A 100 19.20 -4.77 -28.03
CA ASP A 100 19.76 -5.61 -29.08
C ASP A 100 21.11 -4.98 -29.45
N THR A 101 22.19 -5.53 -28.90
CA THR A 101 23.57 -5.19 -29.28
C THR A 101 23.87 -5.82 -30.65
N ALA A 102 22.99 -5.60 -31.61
CA ALA A 102 23.09 -6.04 -32.98
C ALA A 102 23.08 -4.80 -33.90
N THR A 103 24.04 -3.89 -33.68
CA THR A 103 24.50 -2.94 -34.71
C THR A 103 25.94 -2.58 -34.38
N PHE A 104 26.87 -3.41 -34.83
CA PHE A 104 28.21 -2.94 -35.19
C PHE A 104 28.46 -3.36 -36.64
N SER A 105 27.73 -2.72 -37.55
CA SER A 105 28.13 -2.64 -38.95
C SER A 105 29.31 -1.68 -39.03
N ILE A 106 30.53 -2.18 -38.78
CA ILE A 106 31.74 -1.48 -39.19
C ILE A 106 32.00 -1.87 -40.65
N THR A 107 31.71 -0.94 -41.55
CA THR A 107 32.21 -0.97 -42.92
C THR A 107 33.70 -0.69 -42.86
N VAL A 108 34.52 -1.64 -43.29
CA VAL A 108 35.91 -1.45 -43.71
C VAL A 108 36.12 -2.12 -45.06
#